data_AF-Q2W0C3-F1
#
_entry.id   AF-Q2W0C3-F1
#
_cell.length_a   1.000
_cell.length_b   1.000
_cell.length_c   1.000
_cell.angle_alpha   90.00
_cell.angle_beta   90.00
_cell.angle_gamma   90.00
#
_symmetry.space_group_name_H-M   'P 1'
#
loop_
_entity.id
_entity.type
_entity.pdbx_description
1 polymer ?
#
loop_
_entity_poly.entity_id
_entity_poly.type
_entity_poly.pdbx_seq_one_letter_code
_entity_poly.pdbx_strand_id
1 'polypeptide(L)'
;MPVWIETSWMYQRFGDQVKTRSSDSKSWKTGIWEENTWSPDYDALRSSLIKLQEYCNDNQFQIMSVLPLTEAHSYEFGQGEFVLWPGNASAGGWGVGQGWGVSQVVGFAALLQKVEDVSQEEFDRRTAEKKRQKDIERRNLEAKKLSADIETSIEEMRDLERDAADLRRKVGQPVTQKTGLLGGIKFIVDGRDFKSEAEAVDYRNQMAAKADALESSILTMKQNIEESRLKIKNLQAGPDAANTLDKP
;
A
#
# COMPACT_ATOMS: atom_id res chain seq x y z
N MET A 1 16.19 -11.13 -43.19
CA MET A 1 16.27 -11.65 -41.81
C MET A 1 15.53 -10.65 -40.95
N PRO A 2 14.56 -11.06 -40.11
CA PRO A 2 13.90 -10.15 -39.19
C PRO A 2 14.90 -9.59 -38.16
N VAL A 3 14.68 -8.34 -37.77
CA VAL A 3 15.47 -7.64 -36.75
C VAL A 3 14.77 -7.84 -35.40
N TRP A 4 15.47 -8.44 -34.44
CA TRP A 4 15.03 -8.52 -33.05
C TRP A 4 15.61 -7.36 -32.25
N ILE A 5 14.73 -6.65 -31.54
CA ILE A 5 15.10 -5.56 -30.64
C ILE A 5 14.78 -6.01 -29.22
N GLU A 6 15.84 -6.15 -28.43
CA GLU A 6 15.74 -6.40 -26.99
C GLU A 6 16.02 -5.10 -26.24
N THR A 7 15.19 -4.83 -25.23
CA THR A 7 15.30 -3.63 -24.40
C THR A 7 15.39 -4.05 -22.95
N SER A 8 16.37 -3.50 -22.24
CA SER A 8 16.61 -3.77 -20.82
C SER A 8 16.81 -2.45 -20.06
N TRP A 9 16.58 -2.49 -18.75
CA TRP A 9 16.83 -1.36 -17.86
C TRP A 9 17.83 -1.76 -16.78
N MET A 10 18.85 -0.94 -16.59
CA MET A 10 19.79 -1.07 -15.48
C MET A 10 19.58 0.08 -14.50
N TYR A 11 19.31 -0.26 -13.24
CA TYR A 11 19.09 0.70 -12.16
C TYR A 11 20.25 0.63 -11.17
N GLN A 12 20.82 1.78 -10.85
CA GLN A 12 21.89 1.86 -9.87
C GLN A 12 21.70 3.09 -8.98
N ARG A 13 21.68 2.86 -7.67
CA ARG A 13 21.78 3.93 -6.67
C ARG A 13 23.20 3.95 -6.13
N PHE A 14 23.71 5.15 -5.89
CA PHE A 14 24.94 5.41 -5.15
C PHE A 14 24.53 6.26 -3.96
N GLY A 15 24.91 5.83 -2.75
CA GLY A 15 24.51 6.53 -1.52
C GLY A 15 25.18 7.90 -1.39
N ASP A 16 24.74 8.67 -0.40
CA ASP A 16 25.29 9.99 -0.11
C ASP A 16 26.42 9.91 0.91
N GLN A 17 27.47 10.73 0.71
CA GLN A 17 28.40 11.02 1.79
C GLN A 17 27.90 12.25 2.56
N VAL A 18 27.22 12.01 3.68
CA VAL A 18 26.85 13.08 4.62
C VAL A 18 28.03 13.36 5.55
N LYS A 19 28.59 14.56 5.47
CA LYS A 19 29.57 15.04 6.45
C LYS A 19 28.94 16.14 7.27
N THR A 20 28.66 15.85 8.53
CA THR A 20 28.21 16.85 9.51
C THR A 20 29.42 17.32 10.31
N ARG A 21 29.69 18.61 10.28
CA ARG A 21 30.70 19.23 11.14
C ARG A 21 29.99 20.09 12.17
N SER A 22 29.97 19.63 13.43
CA SER A 22 29.52 20.43 14.56
C SER A 22 30.69 21.25 15.13
N SER A 23 30.46 22.54 15.38
CA SER A 23 31.42 23.37 16.12
C SER A 23 31.26 23.11 17.62
N ASP A 24 32.33 22.68 18.29
CA ASP A 24 32.34 22.52 19.75
C ASP A 24 32.26 23.86 20.51
N SER A 25 32.54 24.97 19.82
CA SER A 25 32.48 26.31 20.41
C SER A 25 31.19 27.02 19.99
N LYS A 26 30.24 27.09 20.94
CA LYS A 26 29.01 27.89 20.85
C LYS A 26 29.35 29.39 20.84
N SER A 27 29.87 29.91 19.74
CA SER A 27 29.99 31.36 19.55
C SER A 27 29.28 31.78 18.27
N TRP A 28 28.26 32.63 18.46
CA TRP A 28 27.41 33.25 17.43
C TRP A 28 28.18 34.14 16.42
N LYS A 29 29.52 34.10 16.41
CA LYS A 29 30.36 35.01 15.62
C LYS A 29 30.36 34.72 14.13
N THR A 30 29.92 33.54 13.69
CA THR A 30 29.88 33.14 12.27
C THR A 30 28.47 32.85 11.74
N GLY A 31 27.43 32.88 12.58
CA GLY A 31 26.03 32.70 12.16
C GLY A 31 25.65 31.32 11.61
N ILE A 32 26.58 30.36 11.57
CA ILE A 32 26.36 29.00 11.09
C ILE A 32 26.41 28.05 12.29
N TRP A 33 25.27 27.43 12.61
CA TRP A 33 25.09 26.52 13.75
C TRP A 33 25.62 25.11 13.46
N GLU A 34 25.37 24.63 12.23
CA GLU A 34 25.83 23.35 11.70
C GLU A 34 26.15 23.53 10.22
N GLU A 35 27.31 23.02 9.79
CA GLU A 35 27.64 22.92 8.38
C GLU A 35 27.36 21.49 7.93
N ASN A 36 26.26 21.32 7.19
CA ASN A 36 25.95 20.06 6.53
C ASN A 36 26.46 20.15 5.09
N THR A 37 27.49 19.37 4.78
CA THR A 37 27.97 19.22 3.41
C THR A 37 27.42 17.93 2.84
N TRP A 38 26.68 18.05 1.74
CA TRP A 38 26.28 16.92 0.92
C TRP A 38 27.09 16.92 -0.36
N SER A 39 27.78 15.82 -0.59
CA SER A 39 28.51 15.58 -1.83
C SER A 39 28.08 14.24 -2.41
N PRO A 40 27.76 14.17 -3.71
CA PRO A 40 27.59 12.89 -4.38
C PRO A 40 28.85 12.03 -4.18
N ASP A 41 28.66 10.74 -3.91
CA ASP A 41 29.77 9.81 -3.86
C ASP A 41 30.28 9.53 -5.29
N TYR A 42 31.25 10.33 -5.73
CA TYR A 42 31.82 10.23 -7.08
C TYR A 42 32.56 8.91 -7.33
N ASP A 43 33.10 8.27 -6.29
CA ASP A 43 33.77 6.98 -6.41
C ASP A 43 32.73 5.86 -6.60
N ALA A 44 31.62 5.92 -5.89
CA ALA A 44 30.48 5.02 -6.08
C ALA A 44 29.82 5.22 -7.46
N LEU A 45 29.67 6.47 -7.92
CA LEU A 45 29.20 6.78 -9.27
C LEU A 45 30.14 6.18 -10.32
N ARG A 46 31.45 6.40 -10.20
CA ARG A 46 32.45 5.85 -11.13
C ARG A 46 32.40 4.33 -11.18
N SER A 47 32.35 3.68 -10.02
CA SER A 47 32.23 2.22 -9.92
C SER A 47 30.94 1.71 -10.57
N SER A 48 29.85 2.46 -10.42
CA SER A 48 28.55 2.17 -11.04
C SER A 48 28.58 2.27 -12.57
N LEU A 49 29.26 3.29 -13.10
CA LEU A 49 29.42 3.46 -14.55
C LEU A 49 30.31 2.37 -15.16
N ILE A 50 31.35 1.92 -14.45
CA ILE A 50 32.18 0.78 -14.89
C ILE A 50 31.33 -0.48 -14.98
N LYS A 51 30.53 -0.80 -13.95
CA LYS A 51 29.61 -1.95 -13.98
C LYS A 51 28.61 -1.88 -15.13
N LEU A 52 28.08 -0.68 -15.40
CA LEU A 52 27.19 -0.46 -16.55
C LEU A 52 27.90 -0.79 -17.86
N GLN A 53 29.13 -0.31 -18.03
CA GLN A 53 29.93 -0.57 -19.22
C GLN A 53 30.27 -2.06 -19.37
N GLU A 54 30.70 -2.72 -18.29
CA GLU A 54 30.96 -4.17 -18.26
C GLU A 54 29.72 -4.96 -18.67
N TYR A 55 28.57 -4.68 -18.04
CA TYR A 55 27.30 -5.32 -18.38
C TYR A 55 26.91 -5.10 -19.85
N CYS A 56 27.09 -3.88 -20.37
CA CYS A 56 26.81 -3.59 -21.77
C CYS A 56 27.73 -4.37 -22.72
N ASN A 57 29.02 -4.47 -22.40
CA ASN A 57 29.99 -5.21 -23.22
C ASN A 57 29.70 -6.72 -23.21
N ASP A 58 29.47 -7.30 -22.03
CA ASP A 58 29.25 -8.74 -21.87
C ASP A 58 27.98 -9.22 -22.58
N ASN A 59 26.94 -8.37 -22.61
CA ASN A 59 25.65 -8.71 -23.19
C ASN A 59 25.41 -8.06 -24.58
N GLN A 60 26.41 -7.31 -25.08
CA GLN A 60 26.37 -6.54 -26.32
C GLN A 60 25.20 -5.54 -26.40
N PHE A 61 24.85 -4.91 -25.27
CA PHE A 61 23.87 -3.83 -25.24
C PHE A 61 24.52 -2.49 -25.62
N GLN A 62 23.73 -1.64 -26.27
CA GLN A 62 24.03 -0.23 -26.46
C GLN A 62 23.23 0.61 -25.46
N ILE A 63 23.87 1.63 -24.90
CA ILE A 63 23.20 2.58 -24.00
C ILE A 63 22.42 3.58 -24.88
N MET A 64 21.10 3.59 -24.75
CA MET A 64 20.22 4.47 -25.51
C MET A 64 19.91 5.76 -24.77
N SER A 65 19.73 5.68 -23.46
CA SER A 65 19.42 6.84 -22.61
C SER A 65 19.87 6.58 -21.18
N VAL A 66 20.23 7.64 -20.46
CA VAL A 66 20.53 7.61 -19.01
C VAL A 66 19.68 8.67 -18.33
N LEU A 67 18.90 8.25 -17.36
CA LEU A 67 18.01 9.11 -16.57
C LEU A 67 18.59 9.25 -15.16
N PRO A 68 18.86 10.48 -14.67
CA PRO A 68 19.28 10.67 -13.29
C PRO A 68 18.12 10.35 -12.34
N LEU A 69 18.41 9.62 -11.26
CA LEU A 69 17.47 9.42 -10.16
C LEU A 69 17.74 10.50 -9.12
N THR A 70 16.73 11.31 -8.84
CA THR A 70 16.83 12.42 -7.89
C THR A 70 16.02 12.14 -6.64
N GLU A 71 16.61 12.40 -5.48
CA GLU A 71 15.92 12.40 -4.19
C GLU A 71 15.83 13.83 -3.67
N ALA A 72 14.75 14.13 -2.95
CA ALA A 72 14.53 15.44 -2.35
C ALA A 72 14.65 15.29 -0.84
N HIS A 73 15.49 16.13 -0.24
CA HIS A 73 15.63 16.23 1.20
C HIS A 73 15.16 17.61 1.63
N SER A 74 14.31 17.65 2.64
CA SER A 74 13.85 18.87 3.29
C SER A 74 14.37 18.90 4.72
N TYR A 75 14.94 20.03 5.12
CA TYR A 75 15.26 20.29 6.51
C TYR A 75 14.31 21.36 7.04
N GLU A 76 13.61 21.04 8.12
CA GLU A 76 12.73 21.97 8.81
C GLU A 76 13.48 22.59 9.99
N PHE A 77 13.68 23.91 9.96
CA PHE A 77 14.16 24.64 11.13
C PHE A 77 12.96 24.93 12.04
N GLY A 78 12.74 24.16 13.11
CA GLY A 78 11.51 24.30 13.89
C GLY A 78 11.49 23.73 15.30
N GLN A 79 12.54 23.92 16.10
CA GLN A 79 12.38 23.92 17.56
C GLN A 79 12.65 25.33 18.09
N GLY A 80 11.58 26.09 18.34
CA GLY A 80 11.65 27.35 19.06
C GLY A 80 11.43 27.10 20.55
N GLU A 81 12.50 26.98 21.32
CA GLU A 81 12.40 27.21 22.77
C GLU A 81 12.40 28.71 23.02
N PHE A 82 11.27 29.25 23.48
CA PHE A 82 11.22 30.61 24.00
C PHE A 82 11.00 30.57 25.51
N VAL A 83 11.89 31.23 26.25
CA VAL A 83 11.76 31.45 27.68
C VAL A 83 10.84 32.65 27.88
N LEU A 84 9.61 32.42 28.33
CA LEU A 84 8.68 33.48 28.72
C LEU A 84 9.09 34.07 30.08
N TRP A 85 10.16 34.90 30.11
CA TRP A 85 10.53 35.77 31.23
C TRP A 85 10.75 35.06 32.60
N PRO A 86 11.27 35.72 33.66
CA PRO A 86 11.94 35.01 34.74
C PRO A 86 10.92 34.46 35.75
N GLY A 87 10.47 33.23 35.52
CA GLY A 87 9.54 32.55 36.42
C GLY A 87 9.20 31.13 35.97
N ASN A 88 10.19 30.23 35.96
CA ASN A 88 10.04 28.76 36.04
C ASN A 88 8.87 28.09 35.26
N ALA A 89 8.58 28.51 34.04
CA ALA A 89 7.71 27.77 33.15
C ALA A 89 8.33 27.71 31.74
N SER A 90 8.89 26.55 31.39
CA SER A 90 9.19 26.22 30.00
C SER A 90 7.89 25.89 29.29
N ALA A 91 7.43 26.80 28.42
CA ALA A 91 6.36 26.51 27.47
C ALA A 91 7.01 26.14 26.13
N GLY A 92 6.92 24.87 25.73
CA GLY A 92 7.33 24.43 24.41
C GLY A 92 6.28 24.84 23.38
N GLY A 93 6.63 25.73 22.46
CA GLY A 93 5.83 26.05 21.28
C GLY A 93 6.36 25.36 20.04
N TRP A 94 5.47 24.83 19.21
CA TRP A 94 5.82 24.33 17.88
C TRP A 94 5.63 25.49 16.91
N GLY A 95 6.72 26.00 16.36
CA GLY A 95 6.71 27.01 15.31
C GLY A 95 6.99 26.36 13.97
N VAL A 96 6.21 26.70 12.95
CA VAL A 96 6.49 26.32 11.56
C VAL A 96 7.57 27.29 11.06
N GLY A 97 8.85 26.91 11.18
CA GLY A 97 9.94 27.73 10.68
C GLY A 97 10.23 27.49 9.20
N GLN A 98 10.98 28.41 8.60
CA GLN A 98 11.38 28.31 7.20
C GLN A 98 12.40 27.17 7.05
N GLY A 99 11.99 26.08 6.40
CA GLY A 99 12.89 25.01 5.98
C GLY A 99 13.58 25.34 4.66
N TRP A 100 14.65 24.62 4.36
CA TRP A 100 15.25 24.60 3.03
C TRP A 100 15.26 23.17 2.51
N GLY A 101 15.09 23.03 1.19
CA GLY A 101 15.10 21.76 0.50
C GLY A 101 16.21 21.70 -0.53
N VAL A 102 16.84 20.54 -0.68
CA VAL A 102 17.77 20.24 -1.76
C VAL A 102 17.32 18.99 -2.47
N SER A 103 17.54 18.96 -3.78
CA SER A 103 17.43 17.74 -4.56
C SER A 103 18.82 17.31 -5.04
N GLN A 104 19.11 16.03 -4.91
CA GLN A 104 20.40 15.45 -5.25
C GLN A 104 20.22 14.25 -6.15
N VAL A 105 21.19 14.04 -7.05
CA VAL A 105 21.23 12.84 -7.88
C VAL A 105 21.80 11.71 -7.03
N VAL A 106 20.96 10.71 -6.73
CA VAL A 106 21.28 9.54 -5.87
C VAL A 106 21.49 8.27 -6.68
N GLY A 107 21.44 8.37 -8.01
CA GLY A 107 21.48 7.21 -8.88
C GLY A 107 21.23 7.54 -10.34
N PHE A 108 21.15 6.50 -11.16
CA PHE A 108 20.66 6.58 -12.52
C PHE A 108 19.87 5.33 -12.91
N ALA A 109 19.03 5.48 -13.93
CA ALA A 109 18.44 4.40 -14.69
C ALA A 109 18.92 4.48 -16.15
N ALA A 110 19.55 3.43 -16.65
CA ALA A 110 20.01 3.35 -18.03
C ALA A 110 19.09 2.47 -18.86
N LEU A 111 18.62 2.99 -20.00
CA LEU A 111 17.91 2.24 -21.03
C LEU A 111 18.93 1.61 -21.97
N LEU A 112 18.88 0.30 -22.07
CA LEU A 112 19.80 -0.53 -22.84
C LEU A 112 19.06 -1.18 -24.00
N GLN A 113 19.68 -1.25 -25.17
CA GLN A 113 19.09 -1.86 -26.35
C GLN A 113 20.09 -2.73 -27.09
N LYS A 114 19.66 -3.94 -27.44
CA LYS A 114 20.41 -4.89 -28.28
C LYS A 114 19.61 -5.11 -29.56
N VAL A 115 20.29 -5.00 -30.68
CA VAL A 115 19.71 -5.20 -32.02
C VAL A 115 20.40 -6.39 -32.65
N GLU A 116 19.65 -7.43 -32.96
CA GLU A 116 20.16 -8.67 -33.55
C GLU A 116 19.39 -8.99 -34.83
N ASP A 117 20.10 -9.36 -35.88
CA ASP A 117 19.49 -10.03 -37.03
C ASP A 117 19.32 -11.51 -36.68
N VAL A 118 18.07 -11.99 -36.65
CA VAL A 118 17.74 -13.36 -36.25
C VAL A 118 17.07 -14.13 -37.40
N SER A 119 17.08 -15.46 -37.31
CA SER A 119 16.30 -16.29 -38.23
C SER A 119 14.79 -16.12 -37.99
N GLN A 120 13.97 -16.44 -39.00
CA GLN A 120 12.51 -16.35 -38.87
C GLN A 120 11.97 -17.27 -37.76
N GLU A 121 12.51 -18.50 -37.66
CA GLU A 121 12.11 -19.47 -36.63
C GLU A 121 12.43 -18.98 -35.21
N GLU A 122 13.61 -18.39 -35.02
CA GLU A 122 14.02 -17.82 -33.73
C GLU A 122 13.16 -16.61 -33.35
N PHE A 123 12.85 -15.76 -34.33
CA PHE A 123 11.96 -14.61 -34.15
C PHE A 123 10.57 -15.06 -33.68
N ASP A 124 9.98 -16.05 -34.35
CA ASP A 124 8.65 -16.57 -34.02
C ASP A 124 8.64 -17.22 -32.63
N ARG A 125 9.70 -17.96 -32.27
CA ARG A 125 9.89 -18.55 -30.94
C ARG A 125 9.91 -17.48 -29.84
N ARG A 126 10.79 -16.47 -29.96
CA ARG A 126 10.90 -15.38 -28.97
C ARG A 126 9.61 -14.57 -28.86
N THR A 127 8.89 -14.41 -29.97
CA THR A 127 7.59 -13.72 -30.01
C THR A 127 6.52 -14.50 -29.24
N ALA A 128 6.45 -15.82 -29.46
CA ALA A 128 5.54 -16.70 -28.73
C ALA A 128 5.85 -16.74 -27.23
N GLU A 129 7.13 -16.77 -26.86
CA GLU A 129 7.57 -16.74 -25.47
C GLU A 129 7.22 -15.40 -24.79
N LYS A 130 7.50 -14.27 -25.43
CA LYS A 130 7.12 -12.94 -24.93
C LYS A 130 5.62 -12.79 -24.76
N LYS A 131 4.83 -13.38 -25.68
CA LYS A 131 3.37 -13.43 -25.56
C LYS A 131 2.94 -14.26 -24.35
N ARG A 132 3.54 -15.44 -24.15
CA ARG A 132 3.28 -16.30 -22.99
C ARG A 132 3.63 -15.60 -21.67
N GLN A 133 4.77 -14.92 -21.59
CA GLN A 133 5.18 -14.16 -20.42
C GLN A 133 4.18 -13.04 -20.11
N LYS A 134 3.79 -12.24 -21.12
CA LYS A 134 2.74 -11.22 -20.95
C LYS A 134 1.40 -11.80 -20.49
N ASP A 135 1.02 -12.96 -21.01
CA ASP A 135 -0.21 -13.63 -20.58
C ASP A 135 -0.12 -14.09 -19.11
N ILE A 136 1.04 -14.59 -18.67
CA ILE A 136 1.31 -14.94 -17.27
C ILE A 136 1.28 -13.69 -16.37
N GLU A 137 1.96 -12.61 -16.76
CA GLU A 137 1.96 -11.34 -16.04
C GLU A 137 0.55 -10.76 -15.89
N ARG A 138 -0.25 -10.78 -16.98
CA ARG A 138 -1.64 -10.32 -16.96
C ARG A 138 -2.47 -11.14 -15.97
N ARG A 139 -2.34 -12.48 -15.99
CA ARG A 139 -3.05 -13.36 -15.03
C ARG A 139 -2.61 -13.11 -13.59
N ASN A 140 -1.31 -12.93 -13.36
CA ASN A 140 -0.78 -12.61 -12.03
C ASN A 140 -1.29 -11.26 -11.52
N LEU A 141 -1.39 -10.25 -12.39
CA LEU A 141 -1.96 -8.95 -12.05
C LEU A 141 -3.46 -9.07 -11.73
N GLU A 142 -4.21 -9.82 -12.53
CA GLU A 142 -5.63 -10.10 -12.27
C GLU A 142 -5.83 -10.85 -10.94
N ALA A 143 -5.00 -11.85 -10.66
CA ALA A 143 -5.02 -12.59 -9.40
C ALA A 143 -4.72 -11.68 -8.19
N LYS A 144 -3.75 -10.76 -8.32
CA LYS A 144 -3.45 -9.77 -7.27
C LYS A 144 -4.59 -8.78 -7.02
N LYS A 145 -5.29 -8.36 -8.09
CA LYS A 145 -6.48 -7.51 -7.95
C LYS A 145 -7.59 -8.25 -7.22
N LEU A 146 -7.91 -9.47 -7.67
CA LEU A 146 -8.91 -10.32 -7.03
C LEU A 146 -8.56 -10.64 -5.56
N SER A 147 -7.28 -10.82 -5.22
CA SER A 147 -6.89 -11.04 -3.82
C SER A 147 -7.11 -9.81 -2.95
N ALA A 148 -6.82 -8.62 -3.47
CA ALA A 148 -7.10 -7.36 -2.77
C ALA A 148 -8.62 -7.16 -2.58
N ASP A 149 -9.41 -7.42 -3.61
CA ASP A 149 -10.89 -7.35 -3.53
C ASP A 149 -11.45 -8.33 -2.50
N ILE A 150 -10.88 -9.54 -2.40
CA ILE A 150 -11.23 -10.53 -1.36
C ILE A 150 -10.89 -10.01 0.03
N GLU A 151 -9.71 -9.40 0.22
CA GLU A 151 -9.32 -8.84 1.53
C GLU A 151 -10.29 -7.75 1.97
N THR A 152 -10.63 -6.81 1.09
CA THR A 152 -11.65 -5.78 1.36
C THR A 152 -13.01 -6.41 1.67
N SER A 153 -13.44 -7.41 0.89
CA SER A 153 -14.72 -8.11 1.13
C SER A 153 -14.73 -8.85 2.47
N ILE A 154 -13.59 -9.40 2.91
CA ILE A 154 -13.45 -10.05 4.22
C ILE A 154 -13.55 -9.04 5.37
N GLU A 155 -12.96 -7.86 5.21
CA GLU A 155 -13.06 -6.77 6.19
C GLU A 155 -14.51 -6.28 6.32
N GLU A 156 -15.18 -5.99 5.19
CA GLU A 156 -16.60 -5.62 5.17
C GLU A 156 -17.48 -6.70 5.80
N MET A 157 -17.22 -7.98 5.48
CA MET A 157 -17.95 -9.10 6.07
C MET A 157 -17.76 -9.18 7.59
N ARG A 158 -16.57 -8.89 8.12
CA ARG A 158 -16.32 -8.87 9.58
C ARG A 158 -17.09 -7.76 10.27
N ASP A 159 -17.17 -6.58 9.66
CA ASP A 159 -17.94 -5.47 10.20
C ASP A 159 -19.44 -5.81 10.23
N LEU A 160 -19.95 -6.42 9.16
CA LEU A 160 -21.35 -6.88 9.11
C LEU A 160 -21.62 -8.02 10.11
N GLU A 161 -20.68 -8.95 10.30
CA GLU A 161 -20.78 -10.01 11.32
C GLU A 161 -20.86 -9.41 12.73
N ARG A 162 -20.08 -8.34 12.99
CA ARG A 162 -20.14 -7.61 14.26
C ARG A 162 -21.48 -6.90 14.45
N ASP A 163 -21.97 -6.20 13.43
CA ASP A 163 -23.26 -5.52 13.47
C ASP A 163 -24.42 -6.51 13.65
N ALA A 164 -24.39 -7.64 12.96
CA ALA A 164 -25.38 -8.71 13.10
C ALA A 164 -25.36 -9.31 14.53
N ALA A 165 -24.18 -9.57 15.08
CA ALA A 165 -24.03 -10.06 16.45
C ALA A 165 -24.54 -9.05 17.49
N ASP A 166 -24.25 -7.76 17.31
CA ASP A 166 -24.76 -6.70 18.17
C ASP A 166 -26.29 -6.60 18.09
N LEU A 167 -26.89 -6.71 16.90
CA LEU A 167 -28.35 -6.76 16.74
C LEU A 167 -28.96 -8.01 17.39
N ARG A 168 -28.38 -9.19 17.21
CA ARG A 168 -28.82 -10.44 17.87
C ARG A 168 -28.77 -10.33 19.39
N ARG A 169 -27.75 -9.67 19.93
CA ARG A 169 -27.66 -9.38 21.38
C ARG A 169 -28.84 -8.54 21.85
N LYS A 170 -29.26 -7.53 21.07
CA LYS A 170 -30.43 -6.68 21.38
C LYS A 170 -31.74 -7.46 21.31
N VAL A 171 -31.86 -8.37 20.35
CA VAL A 171 -33.03 -9.26 20.20
C VAL A 171 -33.14 -10.23 21.39
N GLY A 172 -32.02 -10.74 21.90
CA GLY A 172 -31.99 -11.66 23.03
C GLY A 172 -32.31 -11.04 24.39
N GLN A 173 -32.39 -9.71 24.51
CA GLN A 173 -32.74 -9.07 25.78
C GLN A 173 -34.24 -9.18 26.07
N PRO A 174 -34.62 -9.55 27.31
CA PRO A 174 -36.02 -9.61 27.69
C PRO A 174 -36.63 -8.20 27.76
N VAL A 175 -37.91 -8.09 27.41
CA VAL A 175 -38.68 -6.87 27.64
C VAL A 175 -38.90 -6.75 29.14
N THR A 176 -38.33 -5.70 29.76
CA THR A 176 -38.46 -5.48 31.20
C THR A 176 -39.48 -4.40 31.50
N GLN A 177 -40.44 -4.70 32.37
CA GLN A 177 -41.42 -3.72 32.84
C GLN A 177 -40.85 -2.98 34.06
N LYS A 178 -40.83 -1.65 34.03
CA LYS A 178 -40.49 -0.82 35.18
C LYS A 178 -41.62 0.15 35.51
N THR A 179 -41.97 0.22 36.79
CA THR A 179 -42.90 1.21 37.32
C THR A 179 -42.12 2.44 37.76
N GLY A 180 -42.44 3.61 37.20
CA GLY A 180 -41.82 4.89 37.53
C GLY A 180 -42.30 5.42 38.89
N LEU A 181 -41.46 6.23 39.54
CA LEU A 181 -41.69 6.85 40.86
C LEU A 181 -43.02 7.61 40.99
N LEU A 182 -43.59 8.12 39.89
CA LEU A 182 -44.84 8.88 39.86
C LEU A 182 -46.04 8.08 39.30
N GLY A 183 -45.94 6.74 39.17
CA GLY A 183 -47.08 5.89 38.82
C GLY A 183 -47.31 5.59 37.33
N GLY A 184 -46.24 5.56 36.51
CA GLY A 184 -46.32 5.16 35.10
C GLY A 184 -45.58 3.86 34.81
N ILE A 185 -46.15 2.96 33.99
CA ILE A 185 -45.48 1.74 33.52
C ILE A 185 -44.66 2.09 32.26
N LYS A 186 -43.40 1.67 32.22
CA LYS A 186 -42.54 1.74 31.04
C LYS A 186 -41.99 0.35 30.71
N PHE A 187 -41.76 0.10 29.43
CA PHE A 187 -41.12 -1.13 28.95
C PHE A 187 -39.73 -0.80 28.44
N ILE A 188 -38.72 -1.58 28.83
CA ILE A 188 -37.32 -1.31 28.50
C ILE A 188 -36.73 -2.49 27.74
N VAL A 189 -36.08 -2.17 26.60
CA VAL A 189 -35.31 -3.11 25.77
C VAL A 189 -34.00 -2.42 25.38
N ASP A 190 -32.85 -3.04 25.65
CA ASP A 190 -31.51 -2.50 25.33
C ASP A 190 -31.30 -1.04 25.76
N GLY A 191 -31.77 -0.71 26.97
CA GLY A 191 -31.64 0.64 27.54
C GLY A 191 -32.54 1.69 26.90
N ARG A 192 -33.45 1.32 25.99
CA ARG A 192 -34.48 2.23 25.43
C ARG A 192 -35.81 2.05 26.14
N ASP A 193 -36.45 3.17 26.44
CA ASP A 193 -37.79 3.25 27.04
C ASP A 193 -38.89 3.27 25.97
N PHE A 194 -39.90 2.43 26.15
CA PHE A 194 -41.10 2.33 25.32
C PHE A 194 -42.36 2.56 26.15
N LYS A 195 -43.41 3.11 25.52
CA LYS A 195 -44.66 3.46 26.20
C LYS A 195 -45.60 2.25 26.35
N SER A 196 -45.42 1.23 25.52
CA SER A 196 -46.21 0.01 25.55
C SER A 196 -45.34 -1.23 25.30
N GLU A 197 -45.84 -2.40 25.73
CA GLU A 197 -45.20 -3.68 25.45
C GLU A 197 -45.17 -3.98 23.94
N ALA A 198 -46.24 -3.61 23.23
CA ALA A 198 -46.33 -3.78 21.78
C ALA A 198 -45.22 -3.01 21.03
N GLU A 199 -44.94 -1.76 21.43
CA GLU A 199 -43.82 -0.98 20.85
C GLU A 199 -42.46 -1.61 21.14
N ALA A 200 -42.25 -2.13 22.35
CA ALA A 200 -41.01 -2.80 22.74
C ALA A 200 -40.79 -4.12 21.98
N VAL A 201 -41.86 -4.89 21.77
CA VAL A 201 -41.84 -6.14 20.99
C VAL A 201 -41.63 -5.84 19.51
N ASP A 202 -42.28 -4.81 18.95
CA ASP A 202 -42.10 -4.42 17.55
C ASP A 202 -40.66 -3.95 17.27
N TYR A 203 -40.08 -3.13 18.15
CA TYR A 203 -38.66 -2.76 18.07
C TYR A 203 -37.74 -3.99 18.06
N ARG A 204 -38.00 -4.98 18.91
CA ARG A 204 -37.25 -6.24 18.94
C ARG A 204 -37.38 -7.02 17.63
N ASN A 205 -38.59 -7.10 17.08
CA ASN A 205 -38.84 -7.77 15.80
C ASN A 205 -38.15 -7.05 14.63
N GLN A 206 -38.13 -5.70 14.63
CA GLN A 206 -37.38 -4.92 13.64
C GLN A 206 -35.87 -5.18 13.71
N MET A 207 -35.31 -5.31 14.92
CA MET A 207 -33.89 -5.66 15.10
C MET A 207 -33.59 -7.09 14.65
N ALA A 208 -34.52 -8.03 14.87
CA ALA A 208 -34.41 -9.40 14.36
C ALA A 208 -34.40 -9.43 12.83
N ALA A 209 -35.34 -8.74 12.18
CA ALA A 209 -35.40 -8.64 10.72
C ALA A 209 -34.14 -8.01 10.12
N LYS A 210 -33.57 -6.98 10.78
CA LYS A 210 -32.28 -6.39 10.37
C LYS A 210 -31.12 -7.36 10.53
N ALA A 211 -31.05 -8.12 11.63
CA ALA A 211 -30.03 -9.14 11.82
C ALA A 211 -30.12 -10.24 10.74
N ASP A 212 -31.32 -10.74 10.43
CA ASP A 212 -31.54 -11.76 9.40
C ASP A 212 -31.11 -11.25 8.00
N ALA A 213 -31.38 -9.97 7.69
CA ALA A 213 -30.96 -9.34 6.44
C ALA A 213 -29.43 -9.20 6.32
N LEU A 214 -28.75 -8.87 7.43
CA LEU A 214 -27.28 -8.83 7.48
C LEU A 214 -26.68 -10.24 7.33
N GLU A 215 -27.23 -11.25 8.02
CA GLU A 215 -26.81 -12.64 7.91
C GLU A 215 -26.94 -13.17 6.46
N SER A 216 -28.01 -12.79 5.76
CA SER A 216 -28.23 -13.12 4.35
C SER A 216 -27.19 -12.45 3.43
N SER A 217 -26.85 -11.19 3.70
CA SER A 217 -25.80 -10.46 2.98
C SER A 217 -24.42 -11.11 3.19
N ILE A 218 -24.10 -11.49 4.43
CA ILE A 218 -22.86 -12.20 4.79
C ILE A 218 -22.74 -13.53 4.03
N LEU A 219 -23.83 -14.30 3.94
CA LEU A 219 -23.84 -15.56 3.19
C LEU A 219 -23.50 -15.34 1.70
N THR A 220 -24.10 -14.31 1.09
CA THR A 220 -23.85 -13.95 -0.32
C THR A 220 -22.40 -13.55 -0.53
N MET A 221 -21.83 -12.73 0.38
CA MET A 221 -20.41 -12.38 0.32
C MET A 221 -19.48 -13.58 0.46
N LYS A 222 -19.79 -14.53 1.35
CA LYS A 222 -19.02 -15.78 1.49
C LYS A 222 -18.98 -16.58 0.19
N GLN A 223 -20.11 -16.65 -0.53
CA GLN A 223 -20.18 -17.32 -1.84
C GLN A 223 -19.30 -16.60 -2.87
N ASN A 224 -19.41 -15.27 -2.97
CA ASN A 224 -18.60 -14.47 -3.90
C ASN A 224 -17.09 -14.58 -3.63
N ILE A 225 -16.69 -14.66 -2.36
CA ILE A 225 -15.29 -14.86 -1.95
C ILE A 225 -14.80 -16.23 -2.43
N GLU A 226 -15.56 -17.29 -2.24
CA GLU A 226 -15.17 -18.64 -2.68
C GLU A 226 -15.10 -18.75 -4.21
N GLU A 227 -16.02 -18.13 -4.94
CA GLU A 227 -15.95 -18.03 -6.40
C GLU A 227 -14.70 -17.29 -6.87
N SER A 228 -14.37 -16.18 -6.21
CA SER A 228 -13.17 -15.38 -6.51
C SER A 228 -11.88 -16.16 -6.19
N ARG A 229 -11.85 -16.93 -5.09
CA ARG A 229 -10.74 -17.84 -4.76
C ARG A 229 -10.55 -18.93 -5.81
N LEU A 230 -11.65 -19.52 -6.28
CA LEU A 230 -11.60 -20.52 -7.35
C LEU A 230 -11.05 -19.90 -8.65
N LYS A 231 -11.48 -18.68 -8.98
CA LYS A 231 -10.98 -17.94 -10.14
C LYS A 231 -9.48 -17.67 -10.03
N ILE A 232 -8.98 -17.26 -8.86
CA ILE A 232 -7.53 -17.08 -8.62
C ILE A 232 -6.78 -18.40 -8.84
N LYS A 233 -7.27 -19.50 -8.27
CA LYS A 233 -6.66 -20.82 -8.44
C LYS A 233 -6.57 -21.23 -9.91
N ASN A 234 -7.63 -20.98 -10.69
CA ASN A 234 -7.65 -21.27 -12.13
C ASN A 234 -6.69 -20.35 -12.93
N LEU A 235 -6.58 -19.08 -12.55
CA LEU A 235 -5.63 -18.14 -13.16
C LEU A 235 -4.17 -18.55 -12.90
N GLN A 236 -3.88 -19.10 -11.73
CA GLN A 236 -2.55 -19.56 -11.32
C GLN A 236 -2.18 -20.95 -11.87
N ALA A 237 -3.14 -21.85 -12.05
CA ALA A 237 -2.89 -23.22 -12.54
C ALA A 237 -2.49 -23.28 -14.03
N GLY A 238 -2.78 -22.24 -14.82
CA GLY A 238 -2.47 -22.20 -16.25
C GLY A 238 -3.29 -23.21 -17.08
N PRO A 239 -3.23 -23.12 -18.42
CA PRO A 239 -3.99 -23.99 -19.33
C PRO A 239 -3.53 -25.46 -19.30
N ASP A 240 -2.31 -25.74 -18.82
CA ASP A 240 -1.75 -27.10 -18.81
C ASP A 240 -2.40 -28.01 -17.74
N ALA A 241 -3.08 -27.43 -16.74
CA ALA A 241 -3.83 -28.18 -15.73
C ALA A 241 -5.24 -28.59 -16.17
N ALA A 242 -5.78 -28.00 -17.24
CA ALA A 242 -7.11 -28.34 -17.77
C ALA A 242 -7.08 -29.56 -18.71
N ASN A 243 -5.91 -29.94 -19.23
CA ASN A 243 -5.75 -31.02 -20.21
C ASN A 243 -5.42 -32.40 -19.60
N THR A 244 -5.39 -32.53 -18.27
CA THR A 244 -5.14 -33.80 -17.58
C THR A 244 -6.41 -34.52 -17.10
N LEU A 245 -7.60 -33.94 -17.32
CA LEU A 245 -8.88 -34.55 -16.98
C LEU A 245 -9.61 -35.20 -18.17
N ASP A 246 -9.08 -35.07 -19.39
CA ASP A 246 -9.68 -35.60 -20.62
C ASP A 246 -8.70 -36.48 -21.42
N LYS A 247 -8.16 -37.51 -20.77
CA LYS A 247 -7.65 -38.68 -21.49
C LYS A 247 -8.37 -39.93 -20.97
N PRO A 248 -9.15 -40.63 -21.81
CA PRO A 248 -9.73 -41.93 -21.46
C PRO A 248 -8.65 -43.00 -21.27
#